data_AF-A0A154MSD0-F1
#
_entry.id   AF-A0A154MSD0-F1
#
_cell.length_a   1.000
_cell.length_b   1.000
_cell.length_c   1.000
_cell.angle_alpha   90.00
_cell.angle_beta   90.00
_cell.angle_gamma   90.00
#
_symmetry.space_group_name_H-M   'P 1'
#
loop_
_entity.id
_entity.type
_entity.pdbx_description
1 polymer ?
#
loop_
_entity_poly.entity_id
_entity_poly.type
_entity_poly.pdbx_seq_one_letter_code
_entity_poly.pdbx_strand_id
1 'polypeptide(L)'
;MFDARIVADQVDTATRPKIRILFYTDLVGLSGNNGFALGILRELIVGNQPFFAQFEVELINRHEGGHAVNKLTADVLGRYEQVWFFGLLQCNMPGEPENELVDAEVAALRSWMDAGGGVFVSGDHSNPRPAGADPSLPDYLNLGRALGHRIPRAGELRVWNDRPDSSVEFSHNTHQPDPWGSDIDMPIPNDLDPYPQELILRKRAGRPHALFQGRRGPITVFPDHMHEGQLLIPERYPEDVWPTGRTGQPKPEIVARGTDKRNGQVYGVSSVYDGAAAGVGRIVADSTWHHYFDLNLWGFQKGGEVLDRLTEYYVNLVLWLTPKPVKQEVNTRLLHWLSHSLSVRAVLPEGFRVPGITAAGLVREVGGQGVLDDLVRPLEGAPRVPEDLLLGAVVKESVAALSGGDVEAFDTVGVVERGLRAGTEQYAAELRAALDELDGMDEFISQGLR
;
A
#
# COMPACT_ATOMS: atom_id res chain seq x y z
N MET A 1 17.51 6.14 -4.43
CA MET A 1 18.23 6.43 -3.17
C MET A 1 18.00 7.89 -2.78
N PHE A 2 17.71 8.17 -1.50
CA PHE A 2 17.40 9.52 -1.00
C PHE A 2 18.61 10.48 -1.13
N ASP A 3 18.38 11.74 -1.53
CA ASP A 3 19.40 12.77 -1.40
C ASP A 3 19.46 13.22 0.07
N ALA A 4 20.44 12.68 0.81
CA ALA A 4 20.62 12.98 2.22
C ALA A 4 20.81 14.49 2.50
N ARG A 5 21.23 15.28 1.49
CA ARG A 5 21.42 16.74 1.63
C ARG A 5 20.11 17.49 1.87
N ILE A 6 18.98 16.91 1.46
CA ILE A 6 17.65 17.52 1.63
C ILE A 6 17.13 17.33 3.06
N VAL A 7 17.63 16.30 3.77
CA VAL A 7 17.17 15.90 5.10
C VAL A 7 18.11 16.42 6.21
N ALA A 8 19.35 16.81 5.85
CA ALA A 8 20.50 16.88 6.74
C ALA A 8 20.38 17.76 7.99
N ASP A 9 19.49 18.76 8.02
CA ASP A 9 19.62 19.79 9.06
C ASP A 9 18.79 19.58 10.33
N GLN A 10 17.66 18.84 10.36
CA GLN A 10 16.65 19.14 11.41
C GLN A 10 15.71 18.01 11.87
N VAL A 11 16.05 16.73 11.71
CA VAL A 11 15.19 15.64 12.23
C VAL A 11 15.93 14.78 13.23
N ASP A 12 15.53 14.88 14.50
CA ASP A 12 15.97 13.97 15.55
C ASP A 12 15.54 12.54 15.21
N THR A 13 16.51 11.65 15.04
CA THR A 13 16.28 10.26 14.68
C THR A 13 15.70 9.44 15.84
N ALA A 14 15.77 9.94 17.08
CA ALA A 14 15.30 9.25 18.28
C ALA A 14 13.76 9.26 18.44
N THR A 15 13.03 10.01 17.61
CA THR A 15 11.59 10.27 17.81
C THR A 15 10.69 9.90 16.63
N ARG A 16 11.18 9.07 15.69
CA ARG A 16 10.41 8.64 14.51
C ARG A 16 9.27 7.68 14.91
N PRO A 17 8.03 7.92 14.45
CA PRO A 17 6.93 6.98 14.60
C PRO A 17 7.31 5.62 14.04
N LYS A 18 7.05 4.57 14.82
CA LYS A 18 7.35 3.19 14.44
C LYS A 18 6.16 2.59 13.71
N ILE A 19 6.43 1.91 12.61
CA ILE A 19 5.48 1.06 11.89
C ILE A 19 6.04 -0.35 11.94
N ARG A 20 5.44 -1.17 12.81
CA ARG A 20 5.81 -2.56 13.05
C ARG A 20 4.94 -3.45 12.17
N ILE A 21 5.60 -4.31 11.41
CA ILE A 21 5.01 -5.17 10.40
C ILE A 21 5.32 -6.60 10.81
N LEU A 22 4.26 -7.41 10.89
CA LEU A 22 4.39 -8.85 11.08
C LEU A 22 4.31 -9.56 9.74
N PHE A 23 5.38 -10.23 9.32
CA PHE A 23 5.32 -11.26 8.29
C PHE A 23 4.83 -12.55 8.95
N TYR A 24 3.60 -12.97 8.63
CA TYR A 24 2.99 -14.17 9.19
C TYR A 24 2.96 -15.28 8.14
N THR A 25 3.61 -16.41 8.45
CA THR A 25 3.89 -17.48 7.50
C THR A 25 3.54 -18.84 8.10
N ASP A 26 3.49 -19.89 7.27
CA ASP A 26 3.32 -21.28 7.71
C ASP A 26 4.54 -22.17 7.40
N LEU A 27 5.31 -21.86 6.35
CA LEU A 27 6.47 -22.67 5.95
C LEU A 27 7.77 -21.88 5.75
N VAL A 28 7.69 -20.57 5.47
CA VAL A 28 8.86 -19.78 5.06
C VAL A 28 9.42 -18.92 6.19
N GLY A 29 10.72 -18.65 6.12
CA GLY A 29 11.46 -17.80 7.05
C GLY A 29 12.12 -16.59 6.37
N LEU A 30 13.01 -15.90 7.09
CA LEU A 30 13.81 -14.80 6.54
C LEU A 30 15.08 -15.26 5.79
N SER A 31 15.39 -16.54 5.83
CA SER A 31 16.54 -17.12 5.13
C SER A 31 16.29 -18.60 4.82
N GLY A 32 17.07 -19.15 3.87
CA GLY A 32 17.06 -20.57 3.53
C GLY A 32 16.10 -20.95 2.40
N ASN A 33 15.79 -22.26 2.34
CA ASN A 33 14.79 -22.87 1.44
C ASN A 33 14.97 -22.57 -0.07
N ASN A 34 16.21 -22.57 -0.58
CA ASN A 34 16.50 -22.31 -2.00
C ASN A 34 15.89 -21.00 -2.55
N GLY A 35 15.73 -19.98 -1.68
CA GLY A 35 15.15 -18.68 -2.07
C GLY A 35 13.67 -18.52 -1.79
N PHE A 36 12.99 -19.56 -1.28
CA PHE A 36 11.65 -19.45 -0.68
C PHE A 36 11.76 -18.84 0.73
N ALA A 37 12.17 -17.58 0.76
CA ALA A 37 12.38 -16.78 1.95
C ALA A 37 12.00 -15.31 1.67
N LEU A 38 11.94 -14.52 2.75
CA LEU A 38 11.52 -13.11 2.72
C LEU A 38 12.66 -12.14 3.15
N GLY A 39 13.91 -12.59 3.07
CA GLY A 39 15.07 -11.83 3.55
C GLY A 39 15.30 -10.55 2.77
N ILE A 40 15.28 -10.64 1.44
CA ILE A 40 15.47 -9.50 0.52
C ILE A 40 14.33 -8.51 0.68
N LEU A 41 13.07 -8.96 0.71
CA LEU A 41 11.94 -8.07 0.93
C LEU A 41 12.10 -7.24 2.22
N ARG A 42 12.46 -7.91 3.32
CA ARG A 42 12.74 -7.25 4.60
C ARG A 42 13.86 -6.22 4.48
N GLU A 43 14.97 -6.58 3.84
CA GLU A 43 16.10 -5.67 3.63
C GLU A 43 15.72 -4.45 2.79
N LEU A 44 14.93 -4.64 1.72
CA LEU A 44 14.45 -3.55 0.87
C LEU A 44 13.55 -2.59 1.64
N ILE A 45 12.62 -3.10 2.46
CA ILE A 45 11.73 -2.29 3.28
C ILE A 45 12.52 -1.50 4.33
N VAL A 46 13.29 -2.19 5.18
CA VAL A 46 13.99 -1.56 6.31
C VAL A 46 15.11 -0.63 5.83
N GLY A 47 15.82 -1.02 4.76
CA GLY A 47 16.90 -0.24 4.17
C GLY A 47 16.44 1.01 3.41
N ASN A 48 15.16 1.10 3.03
CA ASN A 48 14.61 2.22 2.27
C ASN A 48 13.46 2.95 2.99
N GLN A 49 13.33 2.77 4.30
CA GLN A 49 12.39 3.55 5.12
C GLN A 49 12.60 5.07 4.93
N PRO A 50 11.53 5.87 4.89
CA PRO A 50 11.65 7.32 4.78
C PRO A 50 12.20 7.91 6.09
N PHE A 51 12.78 9.11 6.03
CA PHE A 51 13.38 9.73 7.22
C PHE A 51 12.35 10.06 8.32
N PHE A 52 11.06 10.19 7.98
CA PHE A 52 9.98 10.58 8.89
C PHE A 52 9.26 9.39 9.54
N ALA A 53 9.67 8.15 9.25
CA ALA A 53 9.12 6.96 9.88
C ALA A 53 10.23 5.92 10.15
N GLN A 54 9.97 5.00 11.06
CA GLN A 54 10.82 3.85 11.31
C GLN A 54 10.06 2.56 11.03
N PHE A 55 10.58 1.73 10.12
CA PHE A 55 9.99 0.45 9.79
C PHE A 55 10.68 -0.67 10.57
N GLU A 56 9.88 -1.52 11.21
CA GLU A 56 10.33 -2.71 11.93
C GLU A 56 9.59 -3.92 11.37
N VAL A 57 10.33 -4.92 10.90
CA VAL A 57 9.76 -6.14 10.33
C VAL A 57 10.19 -7.33 11.19
N GLU A 58 9.19 -8.02 11.71
CA GLU A 58 9.33 -9.29 12.41
C GLU A 58 8.64 -10.40 11.61
N LEU A 59 9.12 -11.63 11.77
CA LEU A 59 8.51 -12.81 11.15
C LEU A 59 8.06 -13.78 12.23
N ILE A 60 6.84 -14.29 12.09
CA ILE A 60 6.35 -15.43 12.86
C ILE A 60 5.93 -16.51 11.88
N ASN A 61 6.55 -17.68 12.00
CA ASN A 61 6.05 -18.89 11.37
C ASN A 61 5.11 -19.61 12.34
N ARG A 62 3.88 -19.87 11.90
CA ARG A 62 2.80 -20.51 12.66
C ARG A 62 3.22 -21.84 13.32
N HIS A 63 4.06 -22.61 12.65
CA HIS A 63 4.45 -23.97 13.05
C HIS A 63 5.87 -24.04 13.63
N GLU A 64 6.57 -22.90 13.75
CA GLU A 64 7.91 -22.88 14.36
C GLU A 64 7.83 -23.23 15.86
N GLY A 65 8.65 -24.20 16.29
CA GLY A 65 8.62 -24.73 17.65
C GLY A 65 7.51 -25.74 17.93
N GLY A 66 6.68 -26.06 16.93
CA GLY A 66 5.64 -27.08 17.01
C GLY A 66 4.39 -26.69 16.22
N HIS A 67 3.57 -27.69 15.88
CA HIS A 67 2.37 -27.49 15.07
C HIS A 67 1.41 -26.47 15.67
N ALA A 68 1.11 -25.41 14.90
CA ALA A 68 0.22 -24.31 15.28
C ALA A 68 0.52 -23.70 16.66
N VAL A 69 1.80 -23.66 17.07
CA VAL A 69 2.22 -23.07 18.34
C VAL A 69 2.07 -21.54 18.33
N ASN A 70 2.32 -20.90 17.19
CA ASN A 70 2.34 -19.44 17.08
C ASN A 70 1.06 -18.89 16.45
N LYS A 71 -0.08 -19.08 17.12
CA LYS A 71 -1.40 -18.57 16.70
C LYS A 71 -1.52 -17.06 16.86
N LEU A 72 -2.37 -16.44 16.04
CA LEU A 72 -2.66 -15.01 16.10
C LEU A 72 -3.64 -14.71 17.25
N THR A 73 -3.10 -14.27 18.38
CA THR A 73 -3.88 -13.78 19.52
C THR A 73 -4.00 -12.25 19.48
N ALA A 74 -4.91 -11.70 20.29
CA ALA A 74 -5.01 -10.25 20.48
C ALA A 74 -3.68 -9.64 20.97
N ASP A 75 -2.97 -10.33 21.86
CA ASP A 75 -1.66 -9.88 22.36
C ASP A 75 -0.60 -9.86 21.27
N VAL A 76 -0.57 -10.87 20.39
CA VAL A 76 0.34 -10.89 19.25
C VAL A 76 0.02 -9.74 18.31
N LEU A 77 -1.24 -9.60 17.89
CA LEU A 77 -1.69 -8.59 16.93
C LEU A 77 -1.49 -7.16 17.46
N GLY A 78 -1.74 -6.91 18.75
CA GLY A 78 -1.60 -5.60 19.38
C GLY A 78 -0.17 -5.04 19.40
N ARG A 79 0.84 -5.85 19.02
CA ARG A 79 2.23 -5.41 18.88
C ARG A 79 2.54 -4.82 17.50
N TYR A 80 1.64 -4.97 16.52
CA TYR A 80 1.91 -4.59 15.14
C TYR A 80 0.82 -3.69 14.57
N GLU A 81 1.25 -2.79 13.70
CA GLU A 81 0.37 -1.94 12.90
C GLU A 81 -0.16 -2.68 11.67
N GLN A 82 0.59 -3.69 11.20
CA GLN A 82 0.30 -4.43 9.97
C GLN A 82 0.62 -5.92 10.10
N VAL A 83 -0.15 -6.75 9.41
CA VAL A 83 0.13 -8.17 9.24
C VAL A 83 0.11 -8.52 7.75
N TRP A 84 1.20 -9.12 7.29
CA TRP A 84 1.44 -9.52 5.91
C TRP A 84 1.50 -11.04 5.85
N PHE A 85 0.51 -11.65 5.19
CA PHE A 85 0.34 -13.09 5.14
C PHE A 85 1.04 -13.68 3.92
N PHE A 86 2.00 -14.58 4.18
CA PHE A 86 2.70 -15.38 3.18
C PHE A 86 2.50 -16.87 3.49
N GLY A 87 1.32 -17.38 3.15
CA GLY A 87 0.98 -18.80 3.35
C GLY A 87 1.31 -19.65 2.13
N LEU A 88 1.70 -20.90 2.38
CA LEU A 88 1.91 -21.93 1.36
C LEU A 88 0.94 -23.10 1.54
N LEU A 89 0.51 -23.43 2.75
CA LEU A 89 -0.35 -24.58 3.01
C LEU A 89 -1.78 -24.35 2.49
N GLN A 90 -2.43 -25.44 2.07
CA GLN A 90 -3.75 -25.41 1.41
C GLN A 90 -4.94 -25.58 2.39
N CYS A 91 -4.81 -26.48 3.38
CA CYS A 91 -5.89 -26.81 4.31
C CYS A 91 -5.39 -27.55 5.56
N ASN A 92 -6.31 -27.82 6.49
CA ASN A 92 -6.08 -28.76 7.58
C ASN A 92 -5.84 -30.18 7.04
N MET A 93 -4.91 -30.90 7.67
CA MET A 93 -4.57 -32.28 7.31
C MET A 93 -4.91 -33.23 8.47
N PRO A 94 -5.24 -34.50 8.20
CA PRO A 94 -5.32 -35.51 9.26
C PRO A 94 -3.99 -35.60 10.01
N GLY A 95 -4.03 -35.61 11.35
CA GLY A 95 -2.85 -35.64 12.21
C GLY A 95 -2.22 -34.27 12.50
N GLU A 96 -2.44 -33.29 11.63
CA GLU A 96 -2.01 -31.89 11.79
C GLU A 96 -3.21 -30.93 11.59
N PRO A 97 -4.31 -31.09 12.35
CA PRO A 97 -5.42 -30.15 12.29
C PRO A 97 -4.95 -28.78 12.81
N GLU A 98 -5.45 -27.67 12.26
CA GLU A 98 -5.06 -26.26 12.56
C GLU A 98 -3.92 -25.66 11.71
N ASN A 99 -3.69 -26.18 10.51
CA ASN A 99 -3.03 -25.39 9.44
C ASN A 99 -3.84 -24.12 9.12
N GLU A 100 -5.17 -24.23 9.20
CA GLU A 100 -6.07 -23.10 9.01
C GLU A 100 -6.19 -22.24 10.26
N LEU A 101 -6.46 -20.95 10.06
CA LEU A 101 -6.81 -20.05 11.17
C LEU A 101 -8.05 -20.58 11.90
N VAL A 102 -8.01 -20.66 13.23
CA VAL A 102 -9.17 -21.09 14.03
C VAL A 102 -10.08 -19.91 14.38
N ASP A 103 -11.30 -20.18 14.86
CA ASP A 103 -12.31 -19.14 15.13
C ASP A 103 -11.83 -18.04 16.07
N ALA A 104 -11.04 -18.41 17.09
CA ALA A 104 -10.45 -17.45 18.01
C ALA A 104 -9.46 -16.49 17.33
N GLU A 105 -8.67 -16.98 16.38
CA GLU A 105 -7.74 -16.15 15.60
C GLU A 105 -8.49 -15.23 14.65
N VAL A 106 -9.52 -15.75 13.98
CA VAL A 106 -10.38 -14.97 13.09
C VAL A 106 -11.10 -13.85 13.85
N ALA A 107 -11.58 -14.12 15.08
CA ALA A 107 -12.21 -13.12 15.93
C ALA A 107 -11.21 -12.05 16.40
N ALA A 108 -9.99 -12.44 16.78
CA ALA A 108 -8.92 -11.52 17.15
C ALA A 108 -8.51 -10.63 15.97
N LEU A 109 -8.33 -11.22 14.79
CA LEU A 109 -8.04 -10.51 13.55
C LEU A 109 -9.15 -9.53 13.20
N ARG A 110 -10.42 -9.94 13.26
CA ARG A 110 -11.55 -9.05 12.98
C ARG A 110 -11.51 -7.82 13.88
N SER A 111 -11.38 -8.03 15.19
CA SER A 111 -11.33 -6.95 16.18
C SER A 111 -10.15 -6.00 15.93
N TRP A 112 -8.97 -6.55 15.62
CA TRP A 112 -7.77 -5.75 15.33
C TRP A 112 -7.87 -4.98 14.00
N MET A 113 -8.42 -5.59 12.95
CA MET A 113 -8.66 -4.91 11.67
C MET A 113 -9.75 -3.82 11.80
N ASP A 114 -10.81 -4.07 12.58
CA ASP A 114 -11.84 -3.07 12.86
C ASP A 114 -11.31 -1.89 13.69
N ALA A 115 -10.27 -2.12 14.50
CA ALA A 115 -9.53 -1.07 15.18
C ALA A 115 -8.49 -0.34 14.28
N GLY A 116 -8.42 -0.68 12.99
CA GLY A 116 -7.58 0.01 12.01
C GLY A 116 -6.34 -0.75 11.52
N GLY A 117 -6.10 -1.98 12.00
CA GLY A 117 -4.95 -2.81 11.60
C GLY A 117 -4.91 -3.11 10.09
N GLY A 118 -3.75 -2.89 9.46
CA GLY A 118 -3.58 -3.05 8.01
C GLY A 118 -3.21 -4.47 7.59
N VAL A 119 -3.85 -5.01 6.57
CA VAL A 119 -3.57 -6.38 6.07
C VAL A 119 -2.99 -6.35 4.67
N PHE A 120 -1.90 -7.08 4.48
CA PHE A 120 -1.48 -7.58 3.18
C PHE A 120 -1.73 -9.09 3.13
N VAL A 121 -2.35 -9.60 2.07
CA VAL A 121 -2.52 -11.04 1.87
C VAL A 121 -2.12 -11.42 0.45
N SER A 122 -1.36 -12.50 0.34
CA SER A 122 -1.12 -13.17 -0.93
C SER A 122 -1.37 -14.67 -0.80
N GLY A 123 -1.38 -15.33 -1.93
CA GLY A 123 -1.41 -16.78 -2.11
C GLY A 123 -0.67 -17.09 -3.39
N ASP A 124 -1.01 -18.19 -4.06
CA ASP A 124 -0.54 -18.44 -5.42
C ASP A 124 -1.54 -19.40 -6.11
N HIS A 125 -1.30 -19.89 -7.32
CA HIS A 125 -2.17 -20.88 -7.97
C HIS A 125 -2.65 -22.04 -7.08
N SER A 126 -3.69 -22.73 -7.57
CA SER A 126 -4.17 -23.97 -6.98
C SER A 126 -3.35 -25.18 -7.35
N ASN A 127 -3.13 -26.02 -6.35
CA ASN A 127 -2.68 -27.39 -6.54
C ASN A 127 -3.83 -28.37 -6.26
N PRO A 128 -3.72 -29.62 -6.74
CA PRO A 128 -4.63 -30.68 -6.34
C PRO A 128 -4.76 -30.73 -4.82
N ARG A 129 -5.98 -30.99 -4.34
CA ARG A 129 -6.26 -31.18 -2.92
C ARG A 129 -5.29 -32.21 -2.35
N PRO A 130 -4.59 -31.90 -1.24
CA PRO A 130 -3.64 -32.83 -0.67
C PRO A 130 -4.25 -34.21 -0.39
N ALA A 131 -3.49 -35.27 -0.66
CA ALA A 131 -3.93 -36.63 -0.40
C ALA A 131 -4.27 -36.81 1.10
N GLY A 132 -5.48 -37.29 1.38
CA GLY A 132 -5.98 -37.47 2.76
C GLY A 132 -6.64 -36.24 3.38
N ALA A 133 -6.60 -35.07 2.74
CA ALA A 133 -7.41 -33.92 3.17
C ALA A 133 -8.91 -34.26 3.15
N ASP A 134 -9.71 -33.48 3.88
CA ASP A 134 -11.17 -33.65 3.96
C ASP A 134 -11.77 -33.78 2.53
N PRO A 135 -12.47 -34.89 2.23
CA PRO A 135 -13.04 -35.12 0.90
C PRO A 135 -14.19 -34.18 0.52
N SER A 136 -14.72 -33.39 1.46
CA SER A 136 -15.70 -32.33 1.18
C SER A 136 -15.08 -31.06 0.62
N LEU A 137 -13.75 -30.89 0.74
CA LEU A 137 -13.04 -29.77 0.13
C LEU A 137 -12.98 -29.93 -1.40
N PRO A 138 -12.95 -28.81 -2.15
CA PRO A 138 -12.75 -28.82 -3.59
C PRO A 138 -11.49 -29.57 -4.04
N ASP A 139 -11.49 -30.10 -5.26
CA ASP A 139 -10.38 -30.87 -5.82
C ASP A 139 -9.11 -30.06 -6.04
N TYR A 140 -9.22 -28.73 -6.08
CA TYR A 140 -8.12 -27.80 -6.24
C TYR A 140 -8.19 -26.70 -5.17
N LEU A 141 -7.08 -26.45 -4.50
CA LEU A 141 -6.97 -25.47 -3.41
C LEU A 141 -5.74 -24.59 -3.66
N ASN A 142 -5.90 -23.27 -3.56
CA ASN A 142 -4.82 -22.29 -3.72
C ASN A 142 -3.73 -22.52 -2.67
N LEU A 143 -2.47 -22.33 -3.07
CA LEU A 143 -1.38 -22.18 -2.12
C LEU A 143 -1.64 -20.97 -1.22
N GLY A 144 -1.41 -21.14 0.08
CA GLY A 144 -1.69 -20.13 1.11
C GLY A 144 -3.15 -20.02 1.53
N ARG A 145 -4.05 -20.83 0.96
CA ARG A 145 -5.46 -20.89 1.39
C ARG A 145 -5.59 -21.10 2.89
N ALA A 146 -4.75 -21.93 3.52
CA ALA A 146 -4.89 -22.26 4.93
C ALA A 146 -4.87 -21.00 5.82
N LEU A 147 -3.94 -20.09 5.56
CA LEU A 147 -3.87 -18.81 6.26
C LEU A 147 -4.84 -17.76 5.71
N GLY A 148 -5.04 -17.72 4.39
CA GLY A 148 -5.66 -16.58 3.72
C GLY A 148 -7.19 -16.56 3.73
N HIS A 149 -7.84 -17.70 3.53
CA HIS A 149 -9.27 -17.71 3.16
C HIS A 149 -10.22 -17.27 4.28
N ARG A 150 -9.77 -17.33 5.54
CA ARG A 150 -10.56 -16.95 6.72
C ARG A 150 -10.25 -15.55 7.25
N ILE A 151 -9.32 -14.82 6.63
CA ILE A 151 -8.99 -13.47 7.09
C ILE A 151 -10.21 -12.56 6.84
N PRO A 152 -10.75 -11.88 7.85
CA PRO A 152 -11.94 -11.04 7.70
C PRO A 152 -11.78 -10.00 6.59
N ARG A 153 -12.74 -9.93 5.65
CA ARG A 153 -12.71 -9.12 4.41
C ARG A 153 -11.62 -9.52 3.41
N ALA A 154 -10.37 -9.65 3.85
CA ALA A 154 -9.23 -9.92 2.97
C ALA A 154 -9.32 -11.30 2.29
N GLY A 155 -9.86 -12.29 3.00
CA GLY A 155 -10.13 -13.62 2.46
C GLY A 155 -11.18 -13.63 1.35
N GLU A 156 -11.96 -12.57 1.17
CA GLU A 156 -12.92 -12.46 0.06
C GLU A 156 -12.32 -11.81 -1.20
N LEU A 157 -11.08 -11.30 -1.13
CA LEU A 157 -10.42 -10.60 -2.24
C LEU A 157 -9.61 -11.51 -3.17
N ARG A 158 -9.66 -12.83 -2.92
CA ARG A 158 -8.93 -13.86 -3.68
C ARG A 158 -9.81 -15.07 -3.92
N VAL A 159 -9.56 -15.75 -5.04
CA VAL A 159 -10.04 -17.10 -5.26
C VAL A 159 -9.16 -18.05 -4.46
N TRP A 160 -9.74 -18.78 -3.52
CA TRP A 160 -9.00 -19.74 -2.68
C TRP A 160 -9.24 -21.19 -3.04
N ASN A 161 -10.35 -21.46 -3.73
CA ASN A 161 -10.77 -22.78 -4.13
C ASN A 161 -10.91 -22.79 -5.64
N ASP A 162 -10.58 -23.92 -6.27
CA ASP A 162 -10.61 -24.08 -7.72
C ASP A 162 -9.51 -23.25 -8.43
N ARG A 163 -9.59 -23.12 -9.74
CA ARG A 163 -8.61 -22.51 -10.64
C ARG A 163 -8.43 -20.99 -10.43
N PRO A 164 -7.30 -20.41 -10.89
CA PRO A 164 -6.24 -21.00 -11.75
C PRO A 164 -5.40 -22.06 -11.03
N ASP A 165 -4.94 -23.06 -11.77
CA ASP A 165 -4.04 -24.12 -11.28
C ASP A 165 -2.65 -24.03 -11.94
N SER A 166 -1.72 -24.94 -11.61
CA SER A 166 -0.37 -24.98 -12.18
C SER A 166 -0.28 -25.57 -13.59
N SER A 167 -1.39 -25.95 -14.22
CA SER A 167 -1.36 -26.47 -15.59
C SER A 167 -1.26 -25.35 -16.61
N VAL A 168 -0.55 -25.61 -17.71
CA VAL A 168 -0.40 -24.64 -18.82
C VAL A 168 -1.73 -24.13 -19.35
N GLU A 169 -2.78 -24.95 -19.34
CA GLU A 169 -4.10 -24.60 -19.88
C GLU A 169 -4.86 -23.62 -18.97
N PHE A 170 -4.66 -23.70 -17.65
CA PHE A 170 -5.49 -22.99 -16.67
C PHE A 170 -4.71 -22.09 -15.73
N SER A 171 -3.39 -22.02 -15.85
CA SER A 171 -2.57 -21.08 -15.11
C SER A 171 -2.67 -19.69 -15.70
N HIS A 172 -2.16 -18.73 -14.96
CA HIS A 172 -1.93 -17.37 -15.41
C HIS A 172 -0.42 -17.13 -15.48
N ASN A 173 0.12 -16.99 -16.69
CA ASN A 173 1.57 -16.94 -16.89
C ASN A 173 2.05 -15.56 -17.33
N THR A 174 2.72 -14.82 -16.47
CA THR A 174 3.26 -13.49 -16.78
C THR A 174 4.71 -13.52 -17.26
N HIS A 175 5.35 -14.69 -17.37
CA HIS A 175 6.76 -14.80 -17.74
C HIS A 175 7.04 -14.09 -19.05
N GLN A 176 7.97 -13.15 -19.01
CA GLN A 176 8.39 -12.44 -20.19
C GLN A 176 9.30 -13.32 -21.03
N PRO A 177 9.13 -13.33 -22.37
CA PRO A 177 10.11 -13.97 -23.24
C PRO A 177 11.49 -13.33 -23.06
N ASP A 178 12.47 -14.12 -22.65
CA ASP A 178 13.84 -13.66 -22.55
C ASP A 178 14.55 -13.64 -23.93
N PRO A 179 15.69 -12.95 -24.06
CA PRO A 179 16.48 -12.92 -25.30
C PRO A 179 17.11 -14.26 -25.68
N TRP A 180 17.12 -15.25 -24.77
CA TRP A 180 17.68 -16.58 -25.00
C TRP A 180 16.65 -17.55 -25.59
N GLY A 181 15.37 -17.15 -25.62
CA GLY A 181 14.28 -17.97 -26.10
C GLY A 181 13.93 -19.10 -25.15
N SER A 182 14.08 -18.88 -23.84
CA SER A 182 13.62 -19.83 -22.83
C SER A 182 12.12 -20.08 -22.97
N ASP A 183 11.71 -21.31 -22.65
CA ASP A 183 10.30 -21.66 -22.61
C ASP A 183 9.63 -20.92 -21.46
N ILE A 184 8.62 -20.09 -21.78
CA ILE A 184 7.88 -19.30 -20.78
C ILE A 184 7.09 -20.19 -19.81
N ASP A 185 6.81 -21.44 -20.18
CA ASP A 185 6.17 -22.45 -19.33
C ASP A 185 7.19 -23.24 -18.48
N MET A 186 8.46 -22.81 -18.41
CA MET A 186 9.48 -23.37 -17.50
C MET A 186 9.77 -22.43 -16.31
N PRO A 187 9.71 -22.90 -15.04
CA PRO A 187 9.87 -22.01 -13.88
C PRO A 187 11.29 -21.50 -13.76
N ILE A 188 12.26 -22.41 -13.86
CA ILE A 188 13.68 -22.07 -13.90
C ILE A 188 14.12 -22.18 -15.36
N PRO A 189 14.80 -21.16 -15.91
CA PRO A 189 15.44 -20.03 -15.21
C PRO A 189 14.55 -18.79 -14.97
N ASN A 190 13.33 -18.75 -15.49
CA ASN A 190 12.54 -17.51 -15.61
C ASN A 190 12.22 -16.85 -14.27
N ASP A 191 11.84 -17.62 -13.24
CA ASP A 191 11.60 -17.12 -11.87
C ASP A 191 12.85 -16.48 -11.23
N LEU A 192 14.04 -16.64 -11.82
CA LEU A 192 15.32 -16.11 -11.31
C LEU A 192 15.90 -15.03 -12.22
N ASP A 193 15.20 -14.66 -13.27
CA ASP A 193 15.71 -13.81 -14.34
C ASP A 193 15.51 -12.30 -14.04
N PRO A 194 16.12 -11.39 -14.82
CA PRO A 194 16.00 -9.95 -14.60
C PRO A 194 14.81 -9.29 -15.33
N TYR A 195 13.86 -10.05 -15.89
CA TYR A 195 12.80 -9.58 -16.76
C TYR A 195 11.46 -9.47 -16.02
N PRO A 196 11.03 -8.28 -15.60
CA PRO A 196 9.77 -8.15 -14.87
C PRO A 196 8.54 -8.22 -15.79
N GLN A 197 7.40 -8.63 -15.23
CA GLN A 197 6.11 -8.40 -15.89
C GLN A 197 5.78 -6.90 -15.95
N GLU A 198 5.13 -6.49 -17.05
CA GLU A 198 4.61 -5.12 -17.19
C GLU A 198 3.17 -5.04 -16.67
N LEU A 199 2.89 -3.99 -15.88
CA LEU A 199 1.61 -3.79 -15.25
C LEU A 199 0.72 -2.81 -16.02
N ILE A 200 -0.55 -3.16 -16.17
CA ILE A 200 -1.62 -2.26 -16.60
C ILE A 200 -2.24 -1.61 -15.37
N LEU A 201 -1.84 -0.37 -15.09
CA LEU A 201 -2.30 0.37 -13.92
C LEU A 201 -3.67 1.01 -14.13
N ARG A 202 -4.58 0.80 -13.18
CA ARG A 202 -5.83 1.56 -13.13
C ARG A 202 -5.52 3.01 -12.75
N LYS A 203 -5.99 3.96 -13.56
CA LYS A 203 -5.81 5.39 -13.32
C LYS A 203 -7.12 6.05 -12.90
N ARG A 204 -7.08 6.90 -11.88
CA ARG A 204 -8.17 7.81 -11.50
C ARG A 204 -7.67 9.24 -11.67
N ALA A 205 -8.42 10.06 -12.40
CA ALA A 205 -8.00 11.42 -12.76
C ALA A 205 -6.56 11.48 -13.34
N GLY A 206 -6.21 10.50 -14.19
CA GLY A 206 -4.90 10.41 -14.84
C GLY A 206 -3.76 9.84 -13.98
N ARG A 207 -3.99 9.53 -12.71
CA ARG A 207 -2.95 9.05 -11.77
C ARG A 207 -3.20 7.61 -11.32
N PRO A 208 -2.17 6.75 -11.18
CA PRO A 208 -2.33 5.41 -10.64
C PRO A 208 -2.64 5.46 -9.14
N HIS A 209 -3.06 4.33 -8.56
CA HIS A 209 -3.24 4.20 -7.11
C HIS A 209 -1.95 4.50 -6.34
N ALA A 210 -2.04 5.00 -5.10
CA ALA A 210 -0.89 5.43 -4.29
C ALA A 210 0.21 4.37 -4.17
N LEU A 211 -0.14 3.08 -4.10
CA LEU A 211 0.81 1.96 -4.11
C LEU A 211 1.77 2.01 -5.31
N PHE A 212 1.28 2.44 -6.48
CA PHE A 212 2.01 2.45 -7.74
C PHE A 212 2.49 3.86 -8.14
N GLN A 213 2.52 4.80 -7.20
CA GLN A 213 3.08 6.13 -7.42
C GLN A 213 4.52 6.18 -6.90
N GLY A 214 5.49 5.87 -7.76
CA GLY A 214 6.90 6.02 -7.45
C GLY A 214 7.38 7.47 -7.53
N ARG A 215 8.53 7.76 -6.92
CA ARG A 215 9.14 9.10 -6.92
C ARG A 215 9.59 9.52 -8.32
N ARG A 216 9.99 8.55 -9.14
CA ARG A 216 10.46 8.75 -10.52
C ARG A 216 9.34 8.53 -11.55
N GLY A 217 8.10 8.40 -11.11
CA GLY A 217 6.94 8.10 -11.94
C GLY A 217 6.24 6.81 -11.53
N PRO A 218 5.23 6.38 -12.31
CA PRO A 218 4.46 5.19 -11.99
C PRO A 218 5.32 3.93 -11.87
N ILE A 219 5.02 3.09 -10.88
CA ILE A 219 5.61 1.76 -10.73
C ILE A 219 4.80 0.81 -11.62
N THR A 220 5.38 0.45 -12.76
CA THR A 220 4.70 -0.29 -13.85
C THR A 220 5.19 -1.73 -13.98
N VAL A 221 5.86 -2.27 -12.98
CA VAL A 221 6.49 -3.58 -13.04
C VAL A 221 6.28 -4.36 -11.75
N PHE A 222 6.17 -5.68 -11.88
CA PHE A 222 6.28 -6.68 -10.81
C PHE A 222 7.27 -7.77 -11.25
N PRO A 223 7.82 -8.58 -10.33
CA PRO A 223 8.40 -9.85 -10.73
C PRO A 223 7.37 -10.65 -11.53
N ASP A 224 7.80 -11.38 -12.55
CA ASP A 224 6.92 -12.29 -13.27
C ASP A 224 6.88 -13.67 -12.62
N HIS A 225 5.83 -14.42 -12.94
CA HIS A 225 5.64 -15.81 -12.54
C HIS A 225 4.67 -16.53 -13.48
N MET A 226 4.81 -17.85 -13.63
CA MET A 226 3.98 -18.66 -14.55
C MET A 226 2.62 -19.11 -14.02
N HIS A 227 2.40 -19.01 -12.70
CA HIS A 227 1.22 -19.55 -12.05
C HIS A 227 0.57 -18.55 -11.09
N GLU A 228 0.28 -17.35 -11.57
CA GLU A 228 -0.41 -16.33 -10.79
C GLU A 228 -1.77 -16.85 -10.27
N GLY A 229 -2.10 -16.51 -9.03
CA GLY A 229 -3.44 -16.69 -8.51
C GLY A 229 -4.47 -15.75 -9.17
N GLN A 230 -5.71 -15.80 -8.68
CA GLN A 230 -6.79 -14.92 -9.17
C GLN A 230 -7.35 -14.08 -8.02
N LEU A 231 -7.43 -12.77 -8.27
CA LEU A 231 -8.09 -11.83 -7.38
C LEU A 231 -9.60 -11.78 -7.64
N LEU A 232 -10.38 -11.52 -6.59
CA LEU A 232 -11.84 -11.41 -6.65
C LEU A 232 -12.30 -10.08 -6.05
N ILE A 233 -13.36 -9.52 -6.63
CA ILE A 233 -14.09 -8.39 -6.03
C ILE A 233 -15.47 -8.93 -5.64
N PRO A 234 -15.84 -8.91 -4.35
CA PRO A 234 -17.13 -9.42 -3.92
C PRO A 234 -18.29 -8.73 -4.65
N GLU A 235 -19.32 -9.49 -5.01
CA GLU A 235 -20.52 -8.96 -5.68
C GLU A 235 -21.44 -8.20 -4.70
N ARG A 236 -21.31 -8.48 -3.40
CA ARG A 236 -22.13 -7.93 -2.33
C ARG A 236 -21.25 -7.39 -1.21
N TYR A 237 -21.73 -6.33 -0.58
CA TYR A 237 -21.04 -5.64 0.50
C TYR A 237 -21.97 -5.50 1.72
N PRO A 238 -22.24 -6.59 2.45
CA PRO A 238 -23.02 -6.49 3.69
C PRO A 238 -22.28 -5.63 4.71
N GLU A 239 -22.98 -4.72 5.39
CA GLU A 239 -22.36 -3.68 6.24
C GLU A 239 -21.60 -4.23 7.46
N ASP A 240 -21.97 -5.41 7.95
CA ASP A 240 -21.28 -6.10 9.06
C ASP A 240 -19.92 -6.71 8.65
N VAL A 241 -19.65 -6.79 7.35
CA VAL A 241 -18.36 -7.20 6.79
C VAL A 241 -17.64 -5.99 6.19
N TRP A 242 -18.34 -5.20 5.39
CA TRP A 242 -17.83 -4.05 4.64
C TRP A 242 -18.48 -2.77 5.19
N PRO A 243 -17.94 -2.15 6.26
CA PRO A 243 -18.61 -1.06 6.96
C PRO A 243 -18.78 0.20 6.11
N THR A 244 -19.86 0.94 6.37
CA THR A 244 -20.15 2.23 5.74
C THR A 244 -19.48 3.36 6.53
N GLY A 245 -18.72 4.20 5.84
CA GLY A 245 -18.13 5.41 6.38
C GLY A 245 -19.00 6.64 6.17
N ARG A 246 -18.50 7.80 6.62
CA ARG A 246 -19.20 9.10 6.43
C ARG A 246 -19.42 9.44 4.96
N THR A 247 -18.51 9.00 4.10
CA THR A 247 -18.53 9.26 2.64
C THR A 247 -19.18 8.13 1.83
N GLY A 248 -19.80 7.16 2.52
CA GLY A 248 -20.38 5.96 1.94
C GLY A 248 -19.54 4.73 2.21
N GLN A 249 -19.94 3.63 1.58
CA GLN A 249 -19.29 2.34 1.75
C GLN A 249 -18.08 2.23 0.82
N PRO A 250 -16.83 2.18 1.33
CA PRO A 250 -15.67 1.90 0.51
C PRO A 250 -15.82 0.52 -0.14
N LYS A 251 -15.41 0.41 -1.40
CA LYS A 251 -15.48 -0.85 -2.15
C LYS A 251 -14.08 -1.28 -2.56
N PRO A 252 -13.75 -2.57 -2.48
CA PRO A 252 -12.49 -3.07 -2.99
C PRO A 252 -12.40 -2.86 -4.50
N GLU A 253 -11.18 -2.69 -5.01
CA GLU A 253 -10.94 -2.55 -6.44
C GLU A 253 -9.61 -3.15 -6.89
N ILE A 254 -9.57 -3.64 -8.13
CA ILE A 254 -8.32 -3.98 -8.82
C ILE A 254 -7.61 -2.67 -9.22
N VAL A 255 -6.35 -2.52 -8.82
CA VAL A 255 -5.51 -1.33 -9.08
C VAL A 255 -4.37 -1.59 -10.05
N ALA A 256 -3.95 -2.84 -10.20
CA ALA A 256 -2.98 -3.27 -11.20
C ALA A 256 -3.40 -4.61 -11.82
N ARG A 257 -3.07 -4.78 -13.10
CA ARG A 257 -3.36 -6.00 -13.86
C ARG A 257 -2.10 -6.48 -14.57
N GLY A 258 -1.94 -7.80 -14.62
CA GLY A 258 -0.93 -8.50 -15.41
C GLY A 258 -1.52 -8.96 -16.75
N THR A 259 -0.66 -9.52 -17.60
CA THR A 259 -1.07 -10.10 -18.89
C THR A 259 -0.47 -11.49 -19.01
N ASP A 260 -1.30 -12.49 -19.29
CA ASP A 260 -0.84 -13.82 -19.66
C ASP A 260 -0.08 -13.75 -20.99
N LYS A 261 1.18 -14.14 -21.01
CA LYS A 261 2.07 -13.97 -22.17
C LYS A 261 1.86 -15.03 -23.26
N ARG A 262 1.11 -16.10 -22.97
CA ARG A 262 0.77 -17.13 -23.94
C ARG A 262 -0.42 -16.73 -24.80
N ASN A 263 -1.43 -16.10 -24.18
CA ASN A 263 -2.73 -15.86 -24.83
C ASN A 263 -3.21 -14.39 -24.79
N GLY A 264 -2.51 -13.49 -24.08
CA GLY A 264 -2.85 -12.08 -23.97
C GLY A 264 -3.99 -11.75 -23.00
N GLN A 265 -4.49 -12.73 -22.24
CA GLN A 265 -5.54 -12.52 -21.23
C GLN A 265 -5.05 -11.58 -20.13
N VAL A 266 -5.92 -10.66 -19.70
CA VAL A 266 -5.61 -9.67 -18.66
C VAL A 266 -6.41 -9.98 -17.39
N TYR A 267 -5.75 -10.01 -16.24
CA TYR A 267 -6.34 -10.30 -14.93
C TYR A 267 -5.74 -9.41 -13.84
N GLY A 268 -6.42 -9.34 -12.69
CA GLY A 268 -5.97 -8.53 -11.56
C GLY A 268 -4.79 -9.18 -10.85
N VAL A 269 -3.73 -8.41 -10.64
CA VAL A 269 -2.54 -8.84 -9.86
C VAL A 269 -2.43 -8.13 -8.51
N SER A 270 -3.08 -6.97 -8.37
CA SER A 270 -3.19 -6.29 -7.07
C SER A 270 -4.56 -5.63 -6.90
N SER A 271 -5.16 -5.84 -5.74
CA SER A 271 -6.43 -5.26 -5.32
C SER A 271 -6.29 -4.58 -3.96
N VAL A 272 -7.12 -3.56 -3.74
CA VAL A 272 -7.08 -2.76 -2.52
C VAL A 272 -8.47 -2.55 -1.97
N TYR A 273 -8.57 -2.39 -0.64
CA TYR A 273 -9.72 -1.86 0.07
C TYR A 273 -9.27 -0.73 1.00
N ASP A 274 -9.70 0.50 0.73
CA ASP A 274 -9.40 1.68 1.56
C ASP A 274 -10.41 1.79 2.72
N GLY A 275 -10.29 0.88 3.70
CA GLY A 275 -11.17 0.83 4.86
C GLY A 275 -11.09 2.05 5.79
N ALA A 276 -10.06 2.89 5.63
CA ALA A 276 -9.87 4.06 6.48
C ALA A 276 -11.03 5.07 6.35
N ALA A 277 -11.69 5.14 5.20
CA ALA A 277 -12.89 5.96 4.98
C ALA A 277 -14.08 5.50 5.84
N ALA A 278 -14.10 4.22 6.24
CA ALA A 278 -15.07 3.63 7.15
C ALA A 278 -14.54 3.45 8.59
N GLY A 279 -13.35 4.00 8.89
CA GLY A 279 -12.74 3.88 10.22
C GLY A 279 -12.13 2.52 10.55
N VAL A 280 -11.97 1.63 9.56
CA VAL A 280 -11.36 0.31 9.73
C VAL A 280 -10.04 0.19 8.94
N GLY A 281 -9.35 -0.93 9.13
CA GLY A 281 -8.08 -1.24 8.48
C GLY A 281 -8.15 -1.30 6.96
N ARG A 282 -7.04 -0.96 6.32
CA ARG A 282 -6.86 -1.11 4.87
C ARG A 282 -6.39 -2.51 4.52
N ILE A 283 -6.69 -2.95 3.30
CA ILE A 283 -6.32 -4.28 2.81
C ILE A 283 -5.68 -4.15 1.44
N VAL A 284 -4.58 -4.86 1.22
CA VAL A 284 -4.06 -5.19 -0.11
C VAL A 284 -4.11 -6.71 -0.27
N ALA A 285 -4.66 -7.17 -1.39
CA ALA A 285 -4.57 -8.56 -1.80
C ALA A 285 -3.86 -8.65 -3.16
N ASP A 286 -2.88 -9.53 -3.24
CA ASP A 286 -1.99 -9.70 -4.40
C ASP A 286 -2.13 -11.10 -4.99
N SER A 287 -1.92 -11.28 -6.31
CA SER A 287 -2.15 -12.53 -7.05
C SER A 287 -1.20 -13.66 -6.65
N THR A 288 0.07 -13.35 -6.38
CA THR A 288 1.09 -14.35 -6.05
C THR A 288 2.04 -13.87 -4.95
N TRP A 289 2.59 -14.78 -4.14
CA TRP A 289 3.69 -14.48 -3.23
C TRP A 289 5.04 -14.43 -3.96
N HIS A 290 5.13 -14.91 -5.21
CA HIS A 290 6.33 -14.82 -6.04
C HIS A 290 6.76 -13.37 -6.31
N HIS A 291 5.85 -12.39 -6.20
CA HIS A 291 6.23 -10.98 -6.26
C HIS A 291 7.13 -10.52 -5.10
N TYR A 292 7.29 -11.34 -4.05
CA TYR A 292 7.85 -10.94 -2.77
C TYR A 292 9.00 -11.84 -2.28
N PHE A 293 9.17 -13.03 -2.86
CA PHE A 293 10.14 -14.02 -2.39
C PHE A 293 11.55 -13.76 -2.94
N ASP A 294 12.56 -14.12 -2.15
CA ASP A 294 13.96 -13.87 -2.47
C ASP A 294 14.36 -14.42 -3.85
N LEU A 295 13.85 -15.61 -4.21
CA LEU A 295 14.14 -16.24 -5.50
C LEU A 295 13.78 -15.35 -6.70
N ASN A 296 12.61 -14.71 -6.66
CA ASN A 296 12.13 -13.82 -7.71
C ASN A 296 12.75 -12.43 -7.64
N LEU A 297 13.37 -12.07 -6.53
CA LEU A 297 14.06 -10.79 -6.37
C LEU A 297 15.55 -10.87 -6.70
N TRP A 298 16.15 -12.07 -6.71
CA TRP A 298 17.57 -12.27 -7.00
C TRP A 298 18.00 -11.85 -8.40
N GLY A 299 17.13 -12.04 -9.39
CA GLY A 299 17.44 -11.69 -10.78
C GLY A 299 17.60 -10.20 -11.01
N PHE A 300 16.98 -9.35 -10.17
CA PHE A 300 17.04 -7.91 -10.34
C PHE A 300 18.32 -7.29 -9.78
N GLN A 301 18.98 -6.48 -10.61
CA GLN A 301 20.22 -5.81 -10.23
C GLN A 301 20.02 -4.86 -9.04
N LYS A 302 20.87 -5.00 -8.01
CA LYS A 302 20.94 -4.04 -6.89
C LYS A 302 21.28 -2.63 -7.39
N GLY A 303 20.42 -1.67 -7.07
CA GLY A 303 20.52 -0.29 -7.57
C GLY A 303 20.11 -0.12 -9.04
N GLY A 304 19.57 -1.17 -9.66
CA GLY A 304 18.95 -1.11 -10.98
C GLY A 304 17.53 -0.56 -10.91
N GLU A 305 17.03 -0.08 -12.06
CA GLU A 305 15.73 0.61 -12.14
C GLU A 305 14.55 -0.26 -11.70
N VAL A 306 14.53 -1.55 -12.09
CA VAL A 306 13.43 -2.46 -11.75
C VAL A 306 13.35 -2.66 -10.25
N LEU A 307 14.45 -3.03 -9.60
CA LEU A 307 14.48 -3.25 -8.15
C LEU A 307 14.21 -1.96 -7.38
N ASP A 308 14.66 -0.79 -7.87
CA ASP A 308 14.31 0.51 -7.29
C ASP A 308 12.78 0.75 -7.32
N ARG A 309 12.12 0.44 -8.44
CA ARG A 309 10.65 0.57 -8.58
C ARG A 309 9.90 -0.40 -7.66
N LEU A 310 10.35 -1.66 -7.57
CA LEU A 310 9.77 -2.65 -6.64
C LEU A 310 9.96 -2.22 -5.18
N THR A 311 11.13 -1.71 -4.84
CA THR A 311 11.43 -1.16 -3.52
C THR A 311 10.49 -0.02 -3.16
N GLU A 312 10.24 0.90 -4.11
CA GLU A 312 9.26 1.98 -3.90
C GLU A 312 7.84 1.44 -3.71
N TYR A 313 7.44 0.37 -4.41
CA TYR A 313 6.16 -0.29 -4.17
C TYR A 313 6.08 -0.87 -2.75
N TYR A 314 7.12 -1.56 -2.27
CA TYR A 314 7.11 -2.11 -0.90
C TYR A 314 7.05 -1.03 0.17
N VAL A 315 7.77 0.08 -0.01
CA VAL A 315 7.69 1.25 0.89
C VAL A 315 6.30 1.88 0.84
N ASN A 316 5.71 2.05 -0.34
CA ASN A 316 4.36 2.56 -0.50
C ASN A 316 3.32 1.64 0.15
N LEU A 317 3.51 0.33 0.06
CA LEU A 317 2.65 -0.68 0.69
C LEU A 317 2.64 -0.51 2.20
N VAL A 318 3.82 -0.39 2.83
CA VAL A 318 3.95 -0.10 4.26
C VAL A 318 3.21 1.19 4.61
N LEU A 319 3.51 2.31 3.94
CA LEU A 319 2.91 3.61 4.29
C LEU A 319 1.40 3.66 4.05
N TRP A 320 0.91 2.96 3.03
CA TRP A 320 -0.51 2.92 2.71
C TRP A 320 -1.29 2.11 3.73
N LEU A 321 -0.80 0.92 4.12
CA LEU A 321 -1.43 0.06 5.12
C LEU A 321 -1.37 0.60 6.56
N THR A 322 -0.54 1.61 6.85
CA THR A 322 -0.42 2.20 8.18
C THR A 322 -1.77 2.69 8.74
N PRO A 323 -2.14 2.24 9.96
CA PRO A 323 -3.35 2.69 10.64
C PRO A 323 -3.41 4.20 10.84
N LYS A 324 -4.61 4.77 10.85
CA LYS A 324 -4.82 6.23 10.93
C LYS A 324 -4.08 6.90 12.11
N PRO A 325 -4.08 6.36 13.36
CA PRO A 325 -3.37 7.00 14.47
C PRO A 325 -1.87 7.14 14.22
N VAL A 326 -1.20 6.07 13.81
CA VAL A 326 0.25 6.08 13.50
C VAL A 326 0.54 6.97 12.29
N LYS A 327 -0.38 7.00 11.31
CA LYS A 327 -0.26 7.90 10.16
C LYS A 327 -0.34 9.38 10.55
N GLN A 328 -1.11 9.72 11.57
CA GLN A 328 -1.14 11.09 12.11
C GLN A 328 0.19 11.47 12.76
N GLU A 329 0.83 10.54 13.48
CA GLU A 329 2.18 10.76 14.02
C GLU A 329 3.23 10.93 12.92
N VAL A 330 3.13 10.14 11.84
CA VAL A 330 3.98 10.31 10.65
C VAL A 330 3.78 11.69 10.03
N ASN A 331 2.54 12.11 9.83
CA ASN A 331 2.21 13.42 9.26
C ASN A 331 2.68 14.56 10.18
N THR A 332 2.60 14.40 11.50
CA THR A 332 3.13 15.33 12.52
C THR A 332 4.61 15.60 12.26
N ARG A 333 5.42 14.53 12.11
CA ARG A 333 6.86 14.66 11.85
C ARG A 333 7.15 15.29 10.50
N LEU A 334 6.39 14.93 9.47
CA LEU A 334 6.56 15.50 8.14
C LEU A 334 6.25 16.99 8.12
N LEU A 335 5.16 17.43 8.77
CA LEU A 335 4.81 18.84 8.90
C LEU A 335 5.82 19.61 9.72
N HIS A 336 6.27 19.05 10.84
CA HIS A 336 7.33 19.65 11.64
C HIS A 336 8.59 19.93 10.80
N TRP A 337 9.03 18.94 10.01
CA TRP A 337 10.16 19.11 9.09
C TRP A 337 9.89 20.19 8.03
N LEU A 338 8.73 20.17 7.37
CA LEU A 338 8.35 21.19 6.38
C LEU A 338 8.34 22.60 6.98
N SER A 339 7.89 22.76 8.22
CA SER A 339 7.86 24.06 8.91
C SER A 339 9.24 24.61 9.23
N HIS A 340 10.25 23.75 9.37
CA HIS A 340 11.62 24.18 9.63
C HIS A 340 12.49 24.27 8.37
N SER A 341 12.07 23.65 7.26
CA SER A 341 12.73 23.73 5.96
C SER A 341 12.99 25.17 5.52
N LEU A 342 14.26 25.52 5.31
CA LEU A 342 14.68 26.85 4.87
C LEU A 342 14.03 27.25 3.54
N SER A 343 13.93 26.31 2.58
CA SER A 343 13.31 26.55 1.28
C SER A 343 11.84 26.93 1.40
N VAL A 344 11.11 26.28 2.32
CA VAL A 344 9.70 26.62 2.55
C VAL A 344 9.57 27.93 3.30
N ARG A 345 10.38 28.15 4.36
CA ARG A 345 10.34 29.39 5.16
C ARG A 345 10.68 30.63 4.34
N ALA A 346 11.63 30.51 3.41
CA ALA A 346 12.04 31.62 2.54
C ALA A 346 10.89 32.15 1.66
N VAL A 347 9.90 31.32 1.33
CA VAL A 347 8.77 31.70 0.47
C VAL A 347 7.45 31.89 1.23
N LEU A 348 7.43 31.76 2.56
CA LEU A 348 6.20 31.95 3.37
C LEU A 348 5.49 33.31 3.19
N PRO A 349 6.20 34.44 2.93
CA PRO A 349 5.54 35.71 2.66
C PRO A 349 4.67 35.72 1.39
N GLU A 350 4.92 34.81 0.44
CA GLU A 350 4.31 34.76 -0.91
C GLU A 350 2.92 34.09 -0.93
N GLY A 351 2.12 34.26 0.13
CA GLY A 351 0.78 33.67 0.25
C GLY A 351 0.80 32.17 0.56
N PHE A 352 -0.20 31.41 0.11
CA PHE A 352 -0.28 29.94 0.32
C PHE A 352 0.29 29.14 -0.84
N ARG A 353 0.07 29.56 -2.09
CA ARG A 353 0.44 28.76 -3.27
C ARG A 353 1.94 28.48 -3.37
N VAL A 354 2.78 29.51 -3.23
CA VAL A 354 4.23 29.35 -3.39
C VAL A 354 4.85 28.44 -2.31
N PRO A 355 4.57 28.64 -0.99
CA PRO A 355 4.96 27.67 0.03
C PRO A 355 4.45 26.26 -0.23
N GLY A 356 3.20 26.15 -0.70
CA GLY A 356 2.56 24.89 -1.02
C GLY A 356 3.23 24.12 -2.15
N ILE A 357 3.56 24.79 -3.25
CA ILE A 357 4.30 24.20 -4.38
C ILE A 357 5.67 23.71 -3.90
N THR A 358 6.39 24.55 -3.15
CA THR A 358 7.72 24.22 -2.60
C THR A 358 7.64 23.02 -1.65
N ALA A 359 6.70 23.02 -0.70
CA ALA A 359 6.48 21.93 0.22
C ALA A 359 6.06 20.64 -0.50
N ALA A 360 5.17 20.72 -1.49
CA ALA A 360 4.75 19.56 -2.27
C ALA A 360 5.90 18.95 -3.08
N GLY A 361 6.80 19.79 -3.63
CA GLY A 361 8.02 19.33 -4.29
C GLY A 361 8.90 18.52 -3.34
N LEU A 362 9.15 19.07 -2.14
CA LEU A 362 9.92 18.39 -1.10
C LEU A 362 9.28 17.06 -0.65
N VAL A 363 7.96 17.03 -0.41
CA VAL A 363 7.25 15.80 -0.02
C VAL A 363 7.33 14.74 -1.13
N ARG A 364 7.13 15.11 -2.40
CA ARG A 364 7.23 14.15 -3.51
C ARG A 364 8.62 13.53 -3.61
N GLU A 365 9.65 14.31 -3.34
CA GLU A 365 11.03 13.84 -3.39
C GLU A 365 11.36 12.84 -2.26
N VAL A 366 10.84 13.08 -1.05
CA VAL A 366 11.19 12.29 0.14
C VAL A 366 10.15 11.24 0.55
N GLY A 367 8.91 11.35 0.10
CA GLY A 367 7.82 10.43 0.45
C GLY A 367 7.06 9.92 -0.77
N GLY A 368 7.31 10.47 -1.96
CA GLY A 368 6.49 10.20 -3.13
C GLY A 368 5.15 10.90 -3.08
N GLN A 369 4.39 10.75 -4.16
CA GLN A 369 3.11 11.43 -4.31
C GLN A 369 2.00 10.83 -3.41
N GLY A 370 2.05 9.54 -3.08
CA GLY A 370 1.06 8.94 -2.18
C GLY A 370 1.08 9.57 -0.78
N VAL A 371 2.27 9.87 -0.24
CA VAL A 371 2.43 10.58 1.04
C VAL A 371 1.88 12.00 0.97
N LEU A 372 2.12 12.70 -0.14
CA LEU A 372 1.52 14.00 -0.37
C LEU A 372 -0.01 13.91 -0.38
N ASP A 373 -0.59 12.97 -1.14
CA ASP A 373 -2.03 12.75 -1.21
C ASP A 373 -2.62 12.49 0.18
N ASP A 374 -1.93 11.75 1.04
CA ASP A 374 -2.38 11.49 2.42
C ASP A 374 -2.28 12.72 3.33
N LEU A 375 -1.30 13.59 3.12
CA LEU A 375 -1.11 14.82 3.90
C LEU A 375 -2.15 15.88 3.55
N VAL A 376 -2.48 16.00 2.26
CA VAL A 376 -3.44 16.99 1.75
C VAL A 376 -4.82 16.41 1.46
N ARG A 377 -5.04 15.12 1.76
CA ARG A 377 -6.32 14.46 1.49
C ARG A 377 -7.41 15.32 2.13
N PRO A 378 -8.36 15.83 1.34
CA PRO A 378 -9.30 16.81 1.84
C PRO A 378 -10.03 16.27 3.07
N LEU A 379 -10.34 17.17 4.00
CA LEU A 379 -11.47 16.96 4.91
C LEU A 379 -12.64 16.50 4.05
N GLU A 380 -13.12 15.30 4.33
CA GLU A 380 -14.11 14.57 3.53
C GLU A 380 -15.23 15.50 3.00
N GLY A 381 -15.45 15.53 1.68
CA GLY A 381 -16.52 16.30 1.04
C GLY A 381 -16.19 17.73 0.58
N ALA A 382 -14.94 18.21 0.75
CA ALA A 382 -14.55 19.52 0.25
C ALA A 382 -14.53 19.60 -1.30
N PRO A 383 -14.75 20.80 -1.90
CA PRO A 383 -14.49 21.06 -3.31
C PRO A 383 -13.07 20.60 -3.69
N ARG A 384 -12.81 20.35 -4.98
CA ARG A 384 -11.44 20.11 -5.47
C ARG A 384 -10.61 21.39 -5.33
N VAL A 385 -10.08 21.63 -4.14
CA VAL A 385 -9.10 22.68 -3.88
C VAL A 385 -7.73 22.21 -4.39
N PRO A 386 -6.95 23.07 -5.05
CA PRO A 386 -5.59 22.72 -5.46
C PRO A 386 -4.73 22.24 -4.28
N GLU A 387 -4.03 21.11 -4.45
CA GLU A 387 -3.22 20.47 -3.40
C GLU A 387 -2.14 21.40 -2.84
N ASP A 388 -1.51 22.19 -3.72
CA ASP A 388 -0.52 23.20 -3.36
C ASP A 388 -1.11 24.26 -2.43
N LEU A 389 -2.30 24.77 -2.74
CA LEU A 389 -2.94 25.78 -1.92
C LEU A 389 -3.28 25.24 -0.52
N LEU A 390 -3.83 24.02 -0.42
CA LEU A 390 -4.11 23.37 0.86
C LEU A 390 -2.83 23.15 1.66
N LEU A 391 -1.79 22.59 1.04
CA LEU A 391 -0.53 22.30 1.72
C LEU A 391 0.13 23.58 2.22
N GLY A 392 0.14 24.63 1.41
CA GLY A 392 0.75 25.90 1.78
C GLY A 392 0.07 26.55 2.99
N ALA A 393 -1.27 26.47 3.05
CA ALA A 393 -2.03 26.92 4.21
C ALA A 393 -1.70 26.10 5.46
N VAL A 394 -1.68 24.77 5.36
CA VAL A 394 -1.30 23.86 6.46
C VAL A 394 0.12 24.12 6.95
N VAL A 395 1.08 24.31 6.05
CA VAL A 395 2.47 24.59 6.43
C VAL A 395 2.58 25.95 7.12
N LYS A 396 1.87 26.98 6.65
CA LYS A 396 1.88 28.30 7.29
C LYS A 396 1.31 28.25 8.71
N GLU A 397 0.19 27.54 8.91
CA GLU A 397 -0.36 27.29 10.24
C GLU A 397 0.60 26.50 11.12
N SER A 398 1.29 25.51 10.54
CA SER A 398 2.30 24.71 11.26
C SER A 398 3.47 25.59 11.72
N VAL A 399 3.97 26.49 10.86
CA VAL A 399 5.04 27.43 11.20
C VAL A 399 4.59 28.41 12.29
N ALA A 400 3.35 28.92 12.20
CA ALA A 400 2.80 29.82 13.21
C ALA A 400 2.69 29.12 14.58
N ALA A 401 2.20 27.88 14.61
CA ALA A 401 2.10 27.08 15.83
C ALA A 401 3.46 26.74 16.45
N LEU A 402 4.46 26.40 15.62
CA LEU A 402 5.80 26.03 16.06
C LEU A 402 6.71 27.23 16.40
N SER A 403 6.30 28.46 16.09
CA SER A 403 7.05 29.67 16.47
C SER A 403 7.19 29.83 18.00
N GLY A 404 6.41 29.09 18.79
CA GLY A 404 6.55 28.97 20.25
C GLY A 404 7.61 27.96 20.74
N GLY A 405 8.19 27.13 19.86
CA GLY A 405 9.32 26.24 20.14
C GLY A 405 9.03 24.89 20.81
N ASP A 406 7.76 24.52 21.03
CA ASP A 406 7.39 23.25 21.68
C ASP A 406 6.76 22.27 20.67
N VAL A 407 7.49 21.19 20.35
CA VAL A 407 7.06 20.11 19.45
C VAL A 407 6.08 19.17 20.15
N GLU A 408 6.22 18.96 21.46
CA GLU A 408 5.36 18.04 22.23
C GLU A 408 3.94 18.62 22.40
N ALA A 409 3.81 19.95 22.32
CA ALA A 409 2.54 20.65 22.29
C ALA A 409 1.94 20.84 20.87
N PHE A 410 2.55 20.28 19.82
CA PHE A 410 2.11 20.49 18.44
C PHE A 410 0.82 19.72 18.11
N ASP A 411 -0.31 20.41 18.26
CA ASP A 411 -1.64 19.93 17.84
C ASP A 411 -1.74 19.81 16.32
N THR A 412 -1.20 18.72 15.78
CA THR A 412 -1.19 18.46 14.33
C THR A 412 -2.58 18.40 13.75
N VAL A 413 -3.54 17.79 14.46
CA VAL A 413 -4.91 17.66 13.96
C VAL A 413 -5.53 19.05 13.83
N GLY A 414 -5.47 19.88 14.87
CA GLY A 414 -6.02 21.23 14.81
C GLY A 414 -5.28 22.14 13.82
N VAL A 415 -3.95 22.01 13.67
CA VAL A 415 -3.16 22.74 12.68
C VAL A 415 -3.58 22.37 11.25
N VAL A 416 -3.71 21.08 10.96
CA VAL A 416 -4.18 20.60 9.66
C VAL A 416 -5.60 21.09 9.39
N GLU A 417 -6.52 20.98 10.35
CA GLU A 417 -7.90 21.46 10.20
C GLU A 417 -7.98 22.96 9.93
N ARG A 418 -7.22 23.79 10.67
CA ARG A 418 -7.17 25.24 10.44
C ARG A 418 -6.56 25.57 9.08
N GLY A 419 -5.48 24.90 8.70
CA GLY A 419 -4.83 25.10 7.41
C GLY A 419 -5.73 24.71 6.23
N LEU A 420 -6.38 23.55 6.30
CA LEU A 420 -7.30 23.10 5.26
C LEU A 420 -8.51 24.05 5.12
N ARG A 421 -9.03 24.56 6.24
CA ARG A 421 -10.09 25.59 6.23
C ARG A 421 -9.59 26.88 5.57
N ALA A 422 -8.44 27.41 6.00
CA ALA A 422 -7.87 28.64 5.45
C ALA A 422 -7.58 28.53 3.95
N GLY A 423 -7.01 27.41 3.49
CA GLY A 423 -6.77 27.15 2.08
C GLY A 423 -8.06 27.07 1.26
N THR A 424 -9.11 26.43 1.81
CA THR A 424 -10.44 26.37 1.17
C THR A 424 -11.09 27.76 1.08
N GLU A 425 -11.00 28.56 2.14
CA GLU A 425 -11.52 29.93 2.18
C GLU A 425 -10.79 30.84 1.17
N GLN A 426 -9.45 30.73 1.07
CA GLN A 426 -8.69 31.43 0.04
C GLN A 426 -9.12 31.01 -1.36
N TYR A 427 -9.28 29.71 -1.62
CA TYR A 427 -9.71 29.26 -2.94
C TYR A 427 -11.10 29.77 -3.31
N ALA A 428 -12.02 29.77 -2.34
CA ALA A 428 -13.36 30.33 -2.55
C ALA A 428 -13.31 31.83 -2.86
N ALA A 429 -12.40 32.58 -2.24
CA ALA A 429 -12.18 34.00 -2.56
C ALA A 429 -11.61 34.18 -3.99
N GLU A 430 -10.62 33.37 -4.39
CA GLU A 430 -10.06 33.38 -5.75
C GLU A 430 -11.13 33.07 -6.81
N LEU A 431 -12.00 32.08 -6.57
CA LEU A 431 -13.10 31.76 -7.47
C LEU A 431 -14.13 32.88 -7.58
N ARG A 432 -14.46 33.56 -6.48
CA ARG A 432 -15.38 34.71 -6.51
C ARG A 432 -14.79 35.86 -7.32
N ALA A 433 -13.53 36.20 -7.10
CA ALA A 433 -12.85 37.24 -7.86
C ALA A 433 -12.82 36.92 -9.37
N ALA A 434 -12.53 35.66 -9.73
CA ALA A 434 -12.54 35.22 -11.12
C ALA A 434 -13.94 35.29 -11.77
N LEU A 435 -15.00 35.02 -11.00
CA LEU A 435 -16.38 35.18 -11.48
C LEU A 435 -16.74 36.66 -11.68
N ASP A 436 -16.38 37.53 -10.73
CA ASP A 436 -16.63 38.96 -10.84
C ASP A 436 -15.89 39.57 -12.07
N GLU A 437 -14.68 39.09 -12.38
CA GLU A 437 -13.94 39.48 -13.59
C GLU A 437 -14.63 39.03 -14.88
N LEU A 438 -15.20 37.82 -14.91
CA LEU A 438 -15.95 37.30 -16.06
C LEU A 438 -17.23 38.10 -16.30
N ASP A 439 -17.96 38.44 -15.25
CA ASP A 439 -19.15 39.29 -15.35
C ASP A 439 -18.80 40.68 -15.91
N GLY A 440 -17.66 41.23 -15.48
CA GLY A 440 -17.12 42.48 -16.05
C GLY A 440 -16.71 42.36 -17.52
N MET A 441 -16.18 41.21 -17.94
CA MET A 441 -15.86 40.95 -19.36
C MET A 441 -17.12 40.85 -20.22
N ASP A 442 -18.17 40.18 -19.75
CA ASP A 442 -19.45 40.09 -20.45
C ASP A 442 -20.09 41.47 -20.62
N GLU A 443 -19.99 42.34 -19.61
CA GLU A 443 -20.43 43.73 -19.72
C GLU A 443 -19.59 44.52 -20.74
N PHE A 444 -18.26 44.36 -20.72
CA PHE A 444 -17.36 45.01 -21.66
C PHE A 444 -17.60 44.58 -23.12
N ILE A 445 -17.77 43.28 -23.37
CA ILE A 445 -18.11 42.73 -24.68
C ILE A 445 -19.48 43.25 -25.14
N SER A 446 -20.46 43.27 -24.23
CA SER A 446 -21.81 43.78 -24.51
C SER A 446 -21.82 45.28 -24.84
N GLN A 447 -20.93 46.07 -24.25
CA GLN A 447 -20.74 47.48 -24.57
C GLN A 447 -20.00 47.67 -25.91
N GLY A 448 -18.99 46.85 -26.21
CA GLY A 448 -18.24 46.93 -27.46
C GLY A 448 -19.00 46.47 -28.71
N LEU A 449 -20.08 45.69 -28.54
CA LEU A 449 -20.96 45.25 -29.63
C LEU A 449 -22.12 46.21 -29.94
N ARG A 450 -22.33 47.26 -29.12
CA ARG A 450 -23.30 48.33 -29.38
C ARG A 450 -22.62 49.51 -30.06
#